data_AF-A0A1J4MK33-F1
#
_entry.id   AF-A0A1J4MK33-F1
#
_cell.length_a   1.000
_cell.length_b   1.000
_cell.length_c   1.000
_cell.angle_alpha   90.00
_cell.angle_beta   90.00
_cell.angle_gamma   90.00
#
_symmetry.space_group_name_H-M   'P 1'
#
loop_
_entity.id
_entity.type
_entity.pdbx_description
1 polymer ?
#
loop_
_entity_poly.entity_id
_entity_poly.type
_entity_poly.pdbx_seq_one_letter_code
_entity_poly.pdbx_strand_id
1 'polypeptide(L)'
;MVNSPSSKHPTPHSVSPRHHIHATKEDRLSKYRNGKEKDTTVTKYRPLEVVTFNPPLDAIKHGHGESGMRYIFGDLPLDDFEQGKIKEMHAYLKSRHVSLKNTAFCDNHLLLRYLQGNEYNFVKAWNDIKRHVRWRQNFRMIEDRDKLERLLRKGYCYIHGRDKLLRPIIVFRAKAFSDGEEPDDIIHVVYYWFEFVITNMLAWNRVEQWRVIMDLQDVTLYNAPISLLKDIAINLQRNYRGYLAQMSFINAPIIFWGLWQAISLVLPQSTRDKITLCTSDYKSEFLKCINPNQLERRYHGIAPDVNSFREPILPPLN
;
A
#
# COMPACT_ATOMS: atom_id res chain seq x y z
N MET A 1 -60.70 -45.62 34.13
CA MET A 1 -59.68 -46.10 35.10
C MET A 1 -58.38 -46.32 34.35
N VAL A 2 -57.37 -45.52 34.72
CA VAL A 2 -55.92 -45.78 34.71
C VAL A 2 -55.37 -46.83 33.73
N ASN A 3 -54.53 -46.39 32.78
CA ASN A 3 -53.12 -46.83 32.75
C ASN A 3 -52.23 -45.94 31.85
N SER A 4 -51.07 -45.65 32.42
CA SER A 4 -50.02 -44.69 32.06
C SER A 4 -49.04 -45.22 30.98
N PRO A 5 -48.09 -44.38 30.49
CA PRO A 5 -47.55 -44.45 29.14
C PRO A 5 -46.21 -45.20 29.01
N SER A 6 -45.90 -45.65 27.80
CA SER A 6 -44.57 -46.17 27.42
C SER A 6 -43.79 -45.14 26.62
N SER A 7 -42.56 -44.90 27.06
CA SER A 7 -41.61 -43.94 26.53
C SER A 7 -41.09 -44.31 25.14
N LYS A 8 -40.98 -43.31 24.26
CA LYS A 8 -40.09 -43.37 23.09
C LYS A 8 -39.29 -42.08 23.03
N HIS A 9 -38.02 -42.18 23.44
CA HIS A 9 -37.02 -41.18 23.12
C HIS A 9 -36.84 -41.09 21.58
N PRO A 10 -36.83 -39.90 20.98
CA PRO A 10 -36.35 -39.75 19.61
C PRO A 10 -34.82 -39.76 19.61
N THR A 11 -34.24 -40.65 18.81
CA THR A 11 -32.83 -40.62 18.40
C THR A 11 -32.47 -39.26 17.80
N PRO A 12 -31.35 -38.62 18.19
CA PRO A 12 -30.91 -37.40 17.56
C PRO A 12 -30.44 -37.70 16.13
N HIS A 13 -31.11 -37.12 15.15
CA HIS A 13 -30.66 -37.08 13.76
C HIS A 13 -29.26 -36.46 13.70
N SER A 14 -28.30 -37.18 13.11
CA SER A 14 -26.97 -36.67 12.79
C SER A 14 -27.09 -35.55 11.76
N VAL A 15 -27.01 -34.31 12.24
CA VAL A 15 -26.88 -33.15 11.37
C VAL A 15 -25.47 -33.19 10.79
N SER A 16 -25.37 -33.57 9.51
CA SER A 16 -24.16 -33.43 8.71
C SER A 16 -23.66 -31.98 8.80
N PRO A 17 -22.35 -31.72 9.05
CA PRO A 17 -21.86 -30.37 9.14
C PRO A 17 -22.00 -29.72 7.76
N ARG A 18 -22.99 -28.82 7.62
CA ARG A 18 -23.09 -27.91 6.48
C ARG A 18 -21.74 -27.21 6.36
N HIS A 19 -20.98 -27.60 5.33
CA HIS A 19 -19.83 -26.86 4.90
C HIS A 19 -20.35 -25.51 4.43
N HIS A 20 -20.35 -24.52 5.32
CA HIS A 20 -20.49 -23.13 4.97
C HIS A 20 -19.23 -22.75 4.19
N ILE A 21 -19.21 -23.13 2.91
CA ILE A 21 -18.35 -22.52 1.93
C ILE A 21 -18.90 -21.10 1.83
N HIS A 22 -18.34 -20.19 2.64
CA HIS A 22 -18.47 -18.76 2.40
C HIS A 22 -17.88 -18.52 1.02
N ALA A 23 -18.74 -18.53 0.00
CA ALA A 23 -18.43 -17.99 -1.30
C ALA A 23 -18.09 -16.52 -1.04
N THR A 24 -16.80 -16.24 -0.91
CA THR A 24 -16.27 -14.90 -0.75
C THR A 24 -16.75 -14.14 -1.97
N LYS A 25 -17.63 -13.14 -1.75
CA LYS A 25 -17.95 -12.12 -2.76
C LYS A 25 -16.62 -11.75 -3.41
N GLU A 26 -16.51 -12.10 -4.69
CA GLU A 26 -15.33 -11.88 -5.52
C GLU A 26 -14.82 -10.47 -5.21
N ASP A 27 -13.59 -10.38 -4.70
CA ASP A 27 -12.93 -9.09 -4.52
C ASP A 27 -12.96 -8.42 -5.89
N ARG A 28 -13.82 -7.40 -6.05
CA ARG A 28 -14.02 -6.69 -7.32
C ARG A 28 -12.71 -6.07 -7.83
N LEU A 29 -11.66 -6.02 -6.99
CA LEU A 29 -10.32 -5.54 -7.30
C LEU A 29 -9.28 -6.66 -7.45
N SER A 30 -9.64 -7.93 -7.29
CA SER A 30 -8.74 -9.07 -7.57
C SER A 30 -8.24 -9.07 -9.02
N LYS A 31 -9.04 -8.56 -9.96
CA LYS A 31 -8.64 -8.35 -11.36
C LYS A 31 -7.45 -7.41 -11.53
N TYR A 32 -7.28 -6.42 -10.64
CA TYR A 32 -6.22 -5.41 -10.73
C TYR A 32 -4.97 -5.73 -9.91
N ARG A 33 -4.99 -6.80 -9.12
CA ARG A 33 -3.92 -7.12 -8.14
C ARG A 33 -3.18 -8.43 -8.37
N ASN A 34 -3.61 -9.23 -9.34
CA ASN A 34 -3.09 -10.58 -9.57
C ASN A 34 -2.28 -10.72 -10.87
N GLY A 35 -1.85 -9.60 -11.45
CA GLY A 35 -1.05 -9.64 -12.69
C GLY A 35 -1.68 -10.24 -13.92
N LYS A 36 -3.01 -10.48 -13.88
CA LYS A 36 -3.71 -11.11 -15.00
C LYS A 36 -4.00 -10.13 -16.13
N GLU A 37 -4.26 -8.86 -15.80
CA GLU A 37 -4.35 -7.80 -16.80
C GLU A 37 -2.97 -7.15 -16.93
N LYS A 38 -2.27 -7.46 -18.03
CA LYS A 38 -1.05 -6.77 -18.47
C LYS A 38 -1.44 -5.37 -18.94
N ASP A 39 -1.84 -4.53 -18.00
CA ASP A 39 -2.39 -3.23 -18.30
C ASP A 39 -1.27 -2.28 -18.75
N THR A 40 -1.09 -2.31 -20.06
CA THR A 40 -0.15 -1.51 -20.85
C THR A 40 -0.91 -0.43 -21.61
N THR A 41 -2.16 -0.18 -21.26
CA THR A 41 -3.00 0.83 -21.92
C THR A 41 -2.42 2.21 -21.65
N VAL A 42 -2.19 2.97 -22.72
CA VAL A 42 -1.85 4.38 -22.62
C VAL A 42 -3.08 5.17 -22.20
N THR A 43 -2.96 5.93 -21.13
CA THR A 43 -4.04 6.78 -20.61
C THR A 43 -3.48 8.15 -20.24
N LYS A 44 -4.34 9.12 -19.91
CA LYS A 44 -3.88 10.42 -19.41
C LYS A 44 -3.03 10.32 -18.13
N TYR A 45 -3.17 9.25 -17.35
CA TYR A 45 -2.42 9.03 -16.12
C TYR A 45 -1.26 8.08 -16.28
N ARG A 46 -1.24 7.27 -17.35
CA ARG A 46 -0.14 6.36 -17.72
C ARG A 46 0.25 6.67 -19.17
N PRO A 47 1.00 7.76 -19.41
CA PRO A 47 1.39 8.16 -20.76
C PRO A 47 2.37 7.16 -21.37
N LEU A 48 2.66 7.31 -22.67
CA LEU A 48 3.45 6.35 -23.44
C LEU A 48 4.80 6.05 -22.78
N GLU A 49 5.49 7.09 -22.29
CA GLU A 49 6.80 6.99 -21.63
C GLU A 49 6.75 6.06 -20.42
N VAL A 50 5.64 6.04 -19.67
CA VAL A 50 5.46 5.16 -18.51
C VAL A 50 5.18 3.72 -18.94
N VAL A 51 4.36 3.53 -19.98
CA VAL A 51 4.03 2.20 -20.51
C VAL A 51 5.26 1.52 -21.14
N THR A 52 6.08 2.30 -21.85
CA THR A 52 7.28 1.81 -22.55
C THR A 52 8.54 1.90 -21.71
N PHE A 53 8.45 2.40 -20.47
CA PHE A 53 9.60 2.54 -19.58
C PHE A 53 10.30 1.20 -19.38
N ASN A 54 11.61 1.17 -19.60
CA ASN A 54 12.42 0.00 -19.30
C ASN A 54 13.21 0.26 -18.01
N PRO A 55 12.74 -0.27 -16.85
CA PRO A 55 13.41 -0.02 -15.58
C PRO A 55 14.82 -0.63 -15.60
N PRO A 56 15.84 0.05 -15.06
CA PRO A 56 17.16 -0.55 -14.90
C PRO A 56 17.08 -1.72 -13.91
N LEU A 57 18.06 -2.63 -13.98
CA LEU A 57 18.02 -3.90 -13.21
C LEU A 57 17.93 -3.68 -11.70
N ASP A 58 18.64 -2.68 -11.18
CA ASP A 58 18.62 -2.28 -9.78
C ASP A 58 17.26 -1.69 -9.32
N ALA A 59 16.50 -1.09 -10.25
CA ALA A 59 15.12 -0.66 -10.02
C ALA A 59 14.11 -1.81 -10.04
N ILE A 60 14.46 -2.97 -10.61
CA ILE A 60 13.65 -4.20 -10.53
C ILE A 60 13.94 -4.92 -9.22
N LYS A 61 15.22 -5.17 -8.95
CA LYS A 61 15.69 -5.89 -7.77
C LYS A 61 17.13 -5.51 -7.44
N HIS A 62 17.41 -5.35 -6.15
CA HIS A 62 18.76 -5.12 -5.64
C HIS A 62 19.15 -6.23 -4.64
N GLY A 63 20.39 -6.72 -4.72
CA GLY A 63 20.90 -7.77 -3.84
C GLY A 63 20.36 -9.18 -4.15
N HIS A 64 20.73 -10.15 -3.30
CA HIS A 64 20.43 -11.58 -3.47
C HIS A 64 20.06 -12.25 -2.15
N GLY A 65 19.41 -13.42 -2.21
CA GLY A 65 19.06 -14.18 -1.01
C GLY A 65 18.10 -13.44 -0.08
N GLU A 66 18.26 -13.62 1.23
CA GLU A 66 17.40 -13.00 2.25
C GLU A 66 17.53 -11.47 2.33
N SER A 67 18.69 -10.91 1.96
CA SER A 67 18.90 -9.47 1.90
C SER A 67 18.49 -8.85 0.56
N GLY A 68 18.15 -9.67 -0.44
CA GLY A 68 17.68 -9.23 -1.74
C GLY A 68 16.29 -8.59 -1.65
N MET A 69 16.13 -7.44 -2.31
CA MET A 69 14.90 -6.65 -2.31
C MET A 69 14.41 -6.46 -3.74
N ARG A 70 13.29 -7.10 -4.06
CA ARG A 70 12.52 -6.86 -5.28
C ARG A 70 11.58 -5.68 -5.10
N TYR A 71 11.53 -4.84 -6.12
CA TYR A 71 10.71 -3.62 -6.17
C TYR A 71 9.63 -3.69 -7.25
N ILE A 72 9.89 -4.43 -8.32
CA ILE A 72 8.93 -4.73 -9.40
C ILE A 72 8.65 -6.23 -9.36
N PHE A 73 7.40 -6.58 -9.08
CA PHE A 73 6.96 -7.96 -8.89
C PHE A 73 6.46 -8.51 -10.22
N GLY A 74 5.40 -7.94 -10.77
CA GLY A 74 5.02 -8.24 -12.15
C GLY A 74 4.87 -9.72 -12.47
N ASP A 75 5.18 -10.10 -13.72
CA ASP A 75 5.44 -11.49 -14.15
C ASP A 75 6.90 -11.69 -14.57
N LEU A 76 7.80 -10.84 -14.05
CA LEU A 76 9.24 -10.94 -14.32
C LEU A 76 9.81 -12.24 -13.73
N PRO A 77 10.89 -12.79 -14.34
CA PRO A 77 11.56 -13.97 -13.82
C PRO A 77 11.96 -13.81 -12.36
N LEU A 78 11.66 -14.85 -11.58
CA LEU A 78 12.05 -14.99 -10.18
C LEU A 78 13.37 -15.75 -10.11
N ASP A 79 14.26 -15.39 -9.20
CA ASP A 79 15.48 -16.17 -8.99
C ASP A 79 15.24 -17.42 -8.14
N ASP A 80 16.26 -18.28 -8.04
CA ASP A 80 16.16 -19.56 -7.34
C ASP A 80 15.76 -19.41 -5.88
N PHE A 81 16.20 -18.32 -5.23
CA PHE A 81 15.85 -18.04 -3.84
C PHE A 81 14.38 -17.67 -3.70
N GLU A 82 13.88 -16.77 -4.54
CA GLU A 82 12.47 -16.36 -4.58
C GLU A 82 11.56 -17.55 -4.86
N GLN A 83 11.88 -18.35 -5.88
CA GLN A 83 11.15 -19.57 -6.22
C GLN A 83 11.17 -20.59 -5.07
N GLY A 84 12.33 -20.76 -4.41
CA GLY A 84 12.50 -21.61 -3.23
C GLY A 84 11.58 -21.19 -2.08
N LYS A 85 11.58 -19.90 -1.71
CA LYS A 85 10.73 -19.39 -0.61
C LYS A 85 9.24 -19.50 -0.92
N ILE A 86 8.83 -19.32 -2.18
CA ILE A 86 7.45 -19.55 -2.61
C ILE A 86 7.07 -21.03 -2.43
N LYS A 87 7.94 -21.95 -2.87
CA LYS A 87 7.71 -23.40 -2.72
C LYS A 87 7.61 -23.81 -1.25
N GLU A 88 8.50 -23.31 -0.40
CA GLU A 88 8.46 -23.53 1.05
C GLU A 88 7.17 -22.99 1.67
N MET A 89 6.72 -21.80 1.28
CA MET A 89 5.46 -21.23 1.75
C MET A 89 4.25 -22.08 1.33
N HIS A 90 4.22 -22.58 0.09
CA HIS A 90 3.16 -23.50 -0.35
C HIS A 90 3.15 -24.79 0.46
N ALA A 91 4.32 -25.36 0.78
CA ALA A 91 4.42 -26.52 1.67
C ALA A 91 3.95 -26.21 3.10
N TYR A 92 4.30 -25.05 3.64
CA TYR A 92 3.86 -24.55 4.95
C TYR A 92 2.34 -24.40 5.04
N LEU A 93 1.70 -23.91 3.98
CA LEU A 93 0.24 -23.77 3.90
C LEU A 93 -0.46 -25.12 3.72
N LYS A 94 0.10 -25.99 2.87
CA LYS A 94 -0.43 -27.34 2.63
C LYS A 94 -0.44 -28.18 3.91
N SER A 95 0.63 -28.12 4.73
CA SER A 95 0.68 -28.83 6.01
C SER A 95 -0.33 -28.33 7.06
N ARG A 96 -0.94 -27.16 6.81
CA ARG A 96 -2.01 -26.57 7.64
C ARG A 96 -3.39 -26.67 6.99
N HIS A 97 -3.52 -27.44 5.91
CA HIS A 97 -4.75 -27.58 5.13
C HIS A 97 -5.30 -26.24 4.61
N VAL A 98 -4.43 -25.26 4.35
CA VAL A 98 -4.80 -23.97 3.79
C VAL A 98 -4.63 -23.99 2.27
N SER A 99 -5.66 -23.53 1.56
CA SER A 99 -5.59 -23.28 0.12
C SER A 99 -5.73 -21.78 -0.16
N LEU A 100 -4.84 -21.25 -1.01
CA LEU A 100 -4.95 -19.89 -1.54
C LEU A 100 -5.79 -19.82 -2.83
N LYS A 101 -6.38 -20.94 -3.26
CA LYS A 101 -7.27 -20.99 -4.42
C LYS A 101 -8.43 -20.01 -4.23
N ASN A 102 -8.79 -19.30 -5.30
CA ASN A 102 -9.82 -18.24 -5.31
C ASN A 102 -9.48 -17.01 -4.45
N THR A 103 -8.22 -16.84 -4.03
CA THR A 103 -7.73 -15.59 -3.43
C THR A 103 -6.74 -14.90 -4.36
N ALA A 104 -6.50 -13.61 -4.14
CA ALA A 104 -5.45 -12.87 -4.84
C ALA A 104 -4.06 -13.53 -4.69
N PHE A 105 -3.83 -14.19 -3.55
CA PHE A 105 -2.56 -14.83 -3.20
C PHE A 105 -2.34 -16.18 -3.90
N CYS A 106 -3.21 -16.59 -4.83
CA CYS A 106 -2.86 -17.67 -5.74
C CYS A 106 -1.76 -17.25 -6.75
N ASP A 107 -1.56 -15.95 -6.93
CA ASP A 107 -0.44 -15.37 -7.66
C ASP A 107 0.84 -15.43 -6.80
N ASN A 108 1.86 -16.11 -7.34
CA ASN A 108 3.16 -16.29 -6.70
C ASN A 108 3.92 -14.97 -6.50
N HIS A 109 3.75 -13.99 -7.38
CA HIS A 109 4.44 -12.71 -7.28
C HIS A 109 3.83 -11.84 -6.18
N LEU A 110 2.50 -11.87 -6.00
CA LEU A 110 1.85 -11.25 -4.85
C LEU A 110 2.19 -11.98 -3.54
N LEU A 111 2.24 -13.31 -3.56
CA LEU A 111 2.68 -14.09 -2.40
C LEU A 111 4.12 -13.72 -1.99
N LEU A 112 5.02 -13.62 -2.97
CA LEU A 112 6.40 -13.21 -2.75
C LEU A 112 6.50 -11.81 -2.14
N ARG A 113 5.68 -10.85 -2.61
CA ARG A 113 5.61 -9.50 -2.04
C ARG A 113 5.30 -9.52 -0.54
N TYR A 114 4.43 -10.43 -0.10
CA TYR A 114 4.12 -10.62 1.31
C TYR A 114 5.19 -11.38 2.08
N LEU A 115 5.84 -12.35 1.46
CA LEU A 115 6.99 -13.06 2.03
C LEU A 115 8.15 -12.09 2.28
N GLN A 116 8.61 -11.37 1.25
CA GLN A 116 9.72 -10.41 1.35
C GLN A 116 9.43 -9.33 2.41
N GLY A 117 8.22 -8.77 2.42
CA GLY A 117 7.88 -7.75 3.41
C GLY A 117 7.79 -8.27 4.85
N ASN A 118 7.67 -9.58 5.05
CA ASN A 118 7.70 -10.23 6.36
C ASN A 118 9.04 -10.94 6.62
N GLU A 119 10.11 -10.55 5.92
CA GLU A 119 11.47 -11.12 6.10
C GLU A 119 11.46 -12.64 5.96
N TYR A 120 10.63 -13.14 5.03
CA TYR A 120 10.40 -14.56 4.77
C TYR A 120 9.94 -15.38 5.98
N ASN A 121 9.42 -14.74 7.04
CA ASN A 121 8.77 -15.42 8.16
C ASN A 121 7.36 -15.87 7.78
N PHE A 122 7.18 -17.17 7.55
CA PHE A 122 5.91 -17.73 7.05
C PHE A 122 4.73 -17.54 8.00
N VAL A 123 4.96 -17.58 9.32
CA VAL A 123 3.90 -17.36 10.32
C VAL A 123 3.40 -15.91 10.25
N LYS A 124 4.32 -14.94 10.23
CA LYS A 124 3.99 -13.51 10.10
C LYS A 124 3.32 -13.22 8.76
N ALA A 125 3.90 -13.71 7.67
CA ALA A 125 3.36 -13.56 6.32
C ALA A 125 1.93 -14.11 6.22
N TRP A 126 1.68 -15.33 6.72
CA TRP A 126 0.34 -15.90 6.71
C TRP A 126 -0.67 -15.08 7.54
N ASN A 127 -0.26 -14.60 8.71
CA ASN A 127 -1.11 -13.75 9.54
C ASN A 127 -1.43 -12.41 8.86
N ASP A 128 -0.45 -11.81 8.18
CA ASP A 128 -0.67 -10.59 7.38
C ASP A 128 -1.57 -10.82 6.18
N ILE A 129 -1.41 -11.95 5.47
CA ILE A 129 -2.30 -12.33 4.36
C ILE A 129 -3.74 -12.45 4.84
N LYS A 130 -4.01 -13.19 5.93
CA LYS A 130 -5.37 -13.30 6.49
C LYS A 130 -5.95 -11.93 6.86
N ARG A 131 -5.16 -11.08 7.51
CA ARG A 131 -5.58 -9.73 7.90
C ARG A 131 -5.86 -8.86 6.70
N HIS A 132 -5.03 -8.95 5.66
CA HIS A 132 -5.24 -8.23 4.42
C HIS A 132 -6.53 -8.66 3.73
N VAL A 133 -6.77 -9.97 3.58
CA VAL A 133 -8.01 -10.50 2.99
C VAL A 133 -9.24 -10.01 3.76
N ARG A 134 -9.21 -10.08 5.10
CA ARG A 134 -10.32 -9.58 5.94
C ARG A 134 -10.49 -8.06 5.81
N TRP A 135 -9.41 -7.29 5.82
CA TRP A 135 -9.47 -5.84 5.62
C TRP A 135 -10.09 -5.53 4.27
N ARG A 136 -9.69 -6.22 3.21
CA ARG A 136 -10.21 -6.04 1.85
C ARG A 136 -11.70 -6.33 1.73
N GLN A 137 -12.21 -7.35 2.43
CA GLN A 137 -13.64 -7.68 2.46
C GLN A 137 -14.50 -6.60 3.13
N ASN A 138 -13.92 -5.85 4.08
CA ASN A 138 -14.61 -4.79 4.82
C ASN A 138 -14.27 -3.39 4.30
N PHE A 139 -13.28 -3.27 3.42
CA PHE A 139 -12.82 -2.02 2.87
C PHE A 139 -13.94 -1.34 2.07
N ARG A 140 -14.20 -0.07 2.39
CA ARG A 140 -15.16 0.78 1.70
C ARG A 140 -14.46 2.06 1.28
N MET A 141 -14.65 2.42 0.02
CA MET A 141 -14.34 3.77 -0.42
C MET A 141 -15.42 4.73 0.08
N ILE A 142 -15.11 6.02 0.07
CA ILE A 142 -16.13 7.06 0.24
C ILE A 142 -17.07 6.97 -0.97
N GLU A 143 -18.29 6.47 -0.76
CA GLU A 143 -19.30 6.31 -1.81
C GLU A 143 -20.01 7.65 -2.13
N ASP A 144 -20.16 8.52 -1.14
CA ASP A 144 -20.69 9.87 -1.28
C ASP A 144 -19.70 10.76 -2.04
N ARG A 145 -20.04 11.06 -3.29
CA ARG A 145 -19.21 11.88 -4.19
C ARG A 145 -19.02 13.30 -3.67
N ASP A 146 -20.05 13.91 -3.08
CA ASP A 146 -19.97 15.29 -2.58
C ASP A 146 -19.08 15.36 -1.35
N LYS A 147 -19.18 14.36 -0.46
CA LYS A 147 -18.23 14.21 0.66
C LYS A 147 -16.81 14.03 0.14
N LEU A 148 -16.59 13.12 -0.80
CA LEU A 148 -15.26 12.88 -1.37
C LEU A 148 -14.68 14.15 -1.98
N GLU A 149 -15.44 14.85 -2.83
CA GLU A 149 -14.97 16.09 -3.46
C GLU A 149 -14.64 17.17 -2.43
N ARG A 150 -15.47 17.32 -1.38
CA ARG A 150 -15.21 18.24 -0.28
C ARG A 150 -13.90 17.92 0.43
N LEU A 151 -13.65 16.64 0.72
CA LEU A 151 -12.42 16.19 1.38
C LEU A 151 -11.20 16.36 0.49
N LEU A 152 -11.29 16.00 -0.80
CA LEU A 152 -10.21 16.19 -1.77
C LEU A 152 -9.79 17.66 -1.87
N ARG A 153 -10.76 18.59 -1.92
CA ARG A 153 -10.49 20.04 -1.98
C ARG A 153 -9.66 20.58 -0.81
N LYS A 154 -9.63 19.89 0.33
CA LYS A 154 -8.77 20.27 1.47
C LYS A 154 -7.28 20.06 1.15
N GLY A 155 -6.96 19.16 0.21
CA GLY A 155 -5.63 19.02 -0.38
C GLY A 155 -4.56 18.52 0.59
N TYR A 156 -4.92 17.79 1.63
CA TYR A 156 -3.96 17.23 2.58
C TYR A 156 -3.32 15.92 2.09
N CYS A 157 -3.87 15.32 1.03
CA CYS A 157 -3.27 14.23 0.28
C CYS A 157 -3.62 14.42 -1.19
N TYR A 158 -2.63 14.40 -2.07
CA TYR A 158 -2.79 14.55 -3.51
C TYR A 158 -1.57 14.00 -4.26
N ILE A 159 -1.65 13.99 -5.59
CA ILE A 159 -0.59 13.48 -6.46
C ILE A 159 -0.08 14.60 -7.35
N HIS A 160 1.24 14.79 -7.36
CA HIS A 160 1.90 15.75 -8.23
C HIS A 160 3.19 15.20 -8.84
N GLY A 161 3.22 15.05 -10.16
CA GLY A 161 4.41 14.65 -10.90
C GLY A 161 4.90 13.22 -10.62
N ARG A 162 6.09 12.94 -11.15
CA ARG A 162 6.77 11.64 -11.11
C ARG A 162 8.25 11.82 -10.82
N ASP A 163 8.85 10.83 -10.15
CA ASP A 163 10.29 10.82 -9.96
C ASP A 163 11.03 10.33 -11.23
N LYS A 164 12.37 10.30 -11.19
CA LYS A 164 13.21 9.91 -12.35
C LYS A 164 13.04 8.45 -12.79
N LEU A 165 12.44 7.60 -11.97
CA LEU A 165 12.04 6.23 -12.35
C LEU A 165 10.54 6.17 -12.73
N LEU A 166 9.96 7.32 -13.04
CA LEU A 166 8.58 7.53 -13.41
C LEU A 166 7.56 7.10 -12.34
N ARG A 167 7.98 6.95 -11.08
CA ARG A 167 7.07 6.59 -9.97
C ARG A 167 6.22 7.81 -9.59
N PRO A 168 4.90 7.66 -9.44
CA PRO A 168 4.04 8.75 -8.98
C PRO A 168 4.49 9.29 -7.62
N ILE A 169 4.41 10.61 -7.44
CA ILE A 169 4.72 11.26 -6.17
C ILE A 169 3.41 11.63 -5.47
N ILE A 170 3.21 11.05 -4.29
CA ILE A 170 2.08 11.35 -3.41
C ILE A 170 2.56 12.36 -2.37
N VAL A 171 1.85 13.49 -2.26
CA VAL A 171 2.15 14.52 -1.26
C VAL A 171 1.11 14.44 -0.15
N PHE A 172 1.58 14.35 1.09
CA PHE A 172 0.75 14.51 2.29
C PHE A 172 1.14 15.80 3.01
N ARG A 173 0.19 16.71 3.15
CA ARG A 173 0.34 17.90 4.00
C ARG A 173 -0.25 17.59 5.36
N ALA A 174 0.62 17.27 6.31
CA ALA A 174 0.22 16.73 7.61
C ALA A 174 -0.49 17.76 8.51
N LYS A 175 -0.50 19.05 8.13
CA LYS A 175 -1.24 20.11 8.82
C LYS A 175 -2.71 19.75 9.08
N ALA A 176 -3.33 18.95 8.21
CA ALA A 176 -4.71 18.48 8.41
C ALA A 176 -4.95 17.76 9.75
N PHE A 177 -3.96 17.03 10.28
CA PHE A 177 -4.08 16.43 11.61
C PHE A 177 -4.14 17.48 12.73
N SER A 178 -3.51 18.64 12.53
CA SER A 178 -3.56 19.78 13.46
C SER A 178 -4.82 20.64 13.26
N ASP A 179 -5.38 20.69 12.05
CA ASP A 179 -6.57 21.47 11.71
C ASP A 179 -7.88 20.82 12.21
N GLY A 180 -7.80 19.70 12.92
CA GLY A 180 -8.96 19.01 13.52
C GLY A 180 -9.75 18.14 12.53
N GLU A 181 -9.15 17.76 11.40
CA GLU A 181 -9.76 16.81 10.48
C GLU A 181 -9.93 15.44 11.13
N GLU A 182 -11.11 14.84 10.93
CA GLU A 182 -11.39 13.51 11.46
C GLU A 182 -10.39 12.49 10.90
N PRO A 183 -9.70 11.72 11.76
CA PRO A 183 -8.71 10.73 11.31
C PRO A 183 -9.26 9.73 10.29
N ASP A 184 -10.54 9.38 10.42
CA ASP A 184 -11.22 8.49 9.49
C ASP A 184 -11.38 9.11 8.09
N ASP A 185 -11.68 10.40 8.00
CA ASP A 185 -11.77 11.10 6.71
C ASP A 185 -10.39 11.22 6.05
N ILE A 186 -9.35 11.52 6.84
CA ILE A 186 -7.96 11.58 6.34
C ILE A 186 -7.56 10.23 5.75
N ILE A 187 -7.74 9.14 6.50
CA ILE A 187 -7.31 7.81 6.05
C ILE A 187 -8.10 7.34 4.82
N HIS A 188 -9.38 7.67 4.70
CA HIS A 188 -10.16 7.33 3.53
C HIS A 188 -9.74 8.09 2.27
N VAL A 189 -9.29 9.34 2.39
CA VAL A 189 -8.67 10.05 1.26
C VAL A 189 -7.30 9.46 0.91
N VAL A 190 -6.50 9.02 1.90
CA VAL A 190 -5.26 8.27 1.63
C VAL A 190 -5.56 7.00 0.85
N TYR A 191 -6.56 6.24 1.27
CA TYR A 191 -7.00 5.03 0.59
C TYR A 191 -7.50 5.30 -0.83
N TYR A 192 -8.28 6.35 -1.02
CA TYR A 192 -8.72 6.79 -2.35
C TYR A 192 -7.53 6.99 -3.29
N TRP A 193 -6.54 7.77 -2.87
CA TRP A 193 -5.36 8.03 -3.71
C TRP A 193 -4.47 6.81 -3.91
N PHE A 194 -4.31 5.95 -2.91
CA PHE A 194 -3.55 4.72 -3.07
C PHE A 194 -4.19 3.78 -4.08
N GLU A 195 -5.49 3.52 -3.98
CA GLU A 195 -6.18 2.69 -4.98
C GLU A 195 -6.23 3.36 -6.34
N PHE A 196 -6.33 4.70 -6.41
CA PHE A 196 -6.22 5.45 -7.65
C PHE A 196 -4.86 5.23 -8.32
N VAL A 197 -3.75 5.34 -7.58
CA VAL A 197 -2.39 5.13 -8.10
C VAL A 197 -2.24 3.70 -8.62
N ILE A 198 -2.62 2.71 -7.80
CA ILE A 198 -2.54 1.29 -8.16
C ILE A 198 -3.29 1.01 -9.46
N THR A 199 -4.49 1.58 -9.61
CA THR A 199 -5.38 1.26 -10.73
C THR A 199 -5.03 2.05 -11.99
N ASN A 200 -4.58 3.30 -11.88
CA ASN A 200 -4.51 4.22 -13.02
C ASN A 200 -3.10 4.68 -13.39
N MET A 201 -2.12 4.57 -12.48
CA MET A 201 -0.82 5.25 -12.65
C MET A 201 0.39 4.32 -12.67
N LEU A 202 0.27 3.15 -12.01
CA LEU A 202 1.29 2.11 -12.06
C LEU A 202 1.23 1.37 -13.40
N ALA A 203 2.37 0.87 -13.87
CA ALA A 203 2.51 0.14 -15.12
C ALA A 203 3.16 -1.21 -14.87
N TRP A 204 2.50 -2.27 -15.35
CA TRP A 204 2.92 -3.66 -15.17
C TRP A 204 4.37 -3.90 -15.61
N ASN A 205 5.20 -4.54 -14.78
CA ASN A 205 6.64 -4.76 -15.00
C ASN A 205 7.52 -3.51 -15.16
N ARG A 206 6.96 -2.29 -15.06
CA ARG A 206 7.69 -1.04 -15.35
C ARG A 206 7.75 -0.13 -14.13
N VAL A 207 6.59 0.22 -13.59
CA VAL A 207 6.43 1.18 -12.50
C VAL A 207 5.42 0.61 -11.50
N GLU A 208 5.90 0.00 -10.43
CA GLU A 208 5.07 -0.68 -9.42
C GLU A 208 5.13 -0.04 -8.03
N GLN A 209 5.78 1.12 -7.92
CA GLN A 209 5.99 1.82 -6.67
C GLN A 209 5.62 3.30 -6.79
N TRP A 210 5.40 3.93 -5.64
CA TRP A 210 5.24 5.37 -5.49
C TRP A 210 6.25 5.95 -4.51
N ARG A 211 6.46 7.26 -4.65
CA ARG A 211 7.23 8.09 -3.72
C ARG A 211 6.26 8.90 -2.87
N VAL A 212 6.64 9.17 -1.63
CA VAL A 212 5.85 9.98 -0.72
C VAL A 212 6.66 11.19 -0.24
N ILE A 213 6.04 12.37 -0.29
CA ILE A 213 6.52 13.58 0.39
C ILE A 213 5.56 13.83 1.56
N MET A 214 6.09 13.79 2.78
CA MET A 214 5.37 14.13 4.01
C MET A 214 5.78 15.54 4.41
N ASP A 215 4.93 16.50 4.10
CA ASP A 215 5.13 17.90 4.46
C ASP A 215 4.58 18.17 5.86
N LEU A 216 5.50 18.46 6.78
CA LEU A 216 5.19 18.77 8.18
C LEU A 216 5.13 20.27 8.46
N GLN A 217 5.09 21.12 7.42
CA GLN A 217 4.95 22.56 7.58
C GLN A 217 3.71 22.90 8.42
N ASP A 218 3.91 23.77 9.41
CA ASP A 218 2.91 24.22 10.38
C ASP A 218 2.22 23.12 11.21
N VAL A 219 2.80 21.92 11.29
CA VAL A 219 2.25 20.85 12.12
C VAL A 219 2.59 21.11 13.59
N THR A 220 1.56 21.10 14.43
CA THR A 220 1.71 21.19 15.88
C THR A 220 1.69 19.78 16.49
N LEU A 221 2.83 19.33 17.02
CA LEU A 221 3.01 17.95 17.48
C LEU A 221 2.86 17.74 19.00
N TYR A 222 2.59 18.79 19.77
CA TYR A 222 2.55 18.71 21.24
C TYR A 222 1.56 17.67 21.78
N ASN A 223 0.44 17.45 21.07
CA ASN A 223 -0.61 16.49 21.45
C ASN A 223 -0.84 15.41 20.38
N ALA A 224 0.18 15.07 19.58
CA ALA A 224 0.03 14.10 18.51
C ALA A 224 -0.45 12.74 19.06
N PRO A 225 -1.56 12.17 18.54
CA PRO A 225 -2.08 10.89 19.01
C PRO A 225 -1.20 9.73 18.51
N ILE A 226 -0.13 9.43 19.25
CA ILE A 226 0.91 8.45 18.85
C ILE A 226 0.29 7.06 18.55
N SER A 227 -0.71 6.63 19.31
CA SER A 227 -1.41 5.36 19.09
C SER A 227 -2.07 5.33 17.71
N LEU A 228 -2.83 6.36 17.37
CA LEU A 228 -3.48 6.50 16.08
C LEU A 228 -2.45 6.50 14.93
N LEU A 229 -1.35 7.24 15.06
CA LEU A 229 -0.29 7.28 14.04
C LEU A 229 0.37 5.91 13.84
N LYS A 230 0.60 5.16 14.93
CA LYS A 230 1.08 3.77 14.87
C LYS A 230 0.06 2.87 14.17
N ASP A 231 -1.22 3.00 14.47
CA ASP A 231 -2.27 2.21 13.84
C ASP A 231 -2.36 2.50 12.34
N ILE A 232 -2.27 3.77 11.93
CA ILE A 232 -2.20 4.17 10.52
C ILE A 232 -0.97 3.53 9.85
N ALA A 233 0.20 3.65 10.46
CA ALA A 233 1.45 3.09 9.93
C ALA A 233 1.36 1.56 9.74
N ILE A 234 0.86 0.83 10.74
CA ILE A 234 0.65 -0.62 10.68
C ILE A 234 -0.35 -0.99 9.59
N ASN A 235 -1.46 -0.26 9.47
CA ASN A 235 -2.49 -0.55 8.48
C ASN A 235 -1.97 -0.31 7.06
N LEU A 236 -1.30 0.82 6.81
CA LEU A 236 -0.77 1.16 5.49
C LEU A 236 0.34 0.19 5.07
N GLN A 237 1.31 -0.12 5.94
CA GLN A 237 2.40 -1.04 5.58
C GLN A 237 1.88 -2.45 5.26
N ARG A 238 0.84 -2.89 5.96
CA ARG A 238 0.30 -4.25 5.83
C ARG A 238 -0.56 -4.39 4.58
N ASN A 239 -1.39 -3.39 4.30
CA ASN A 239 -2.38 -3.46 3.23
C ASN A 239 -1.88 -2.92 1.88
N TYR A 240 -0.88 -2.05 1.90
CA TYR A 240 -0.22 -1.48 0.72
C TYR A 240 1.27 -1.81 0.71
N ARG A 241 1.57 -3.07 1.06
CA ARG A 241 2.93 -3.60 1.14
C ARG A 241 3.64 -3.55 -0.21
N GLY A 242 4.92 -3.17 -0.20
CA GLY A 242 5.80 -3.23 -1.37
C GLY A 242 5.67 -2.06 -2.35
N TYR A 243 4.67 -1.17 -2.20
CA TYR A 243 4.48 -0.02 -3.09
C TYR A 243 5.32 1.20 -2.72
N LEU A 244 5.74 1.35 -1.46
CA LEU A 244 6.58 2.49 -1.07
C LEU A 244 8.01 2.32 -1.61
N ALA A 245 8.43 3.25 -2.46
CA ALA A 245 9.83 3.40 -2.87
C ALA A 245 10.63 4.17 -1.82
N GLN A 246 10.19 5.39 -1.50
CA GLN A 246 10.81 6.26 -0.50
C GLN A 246 9.74 7.21 0.06
N MET A 247 9.86 7.56 1.34
CA MET A 247 9.06 8.57 2.02
C MET A 247 10.00 9.61 2.62
N SER A 248 9.83 10.87 2.26
CA SER A 248 10.65 11.96 2.77
C SER A 248 9.81 12.88 3.66
N PHE A 249 10.21 13.03 4.92
CA PHE A 249 9.64 14.03 5.81
C PHE A 249 10.41 15.34 5.66
N ILE A 250 9.71 16.41 5.30
CA ILE A 250 10.26 17.75 5.11
C ILE A 250 9.58 18.73 6.06
N ASN A 251 10.21 19.89 6.27
CA ASN A 251 9.71 20.94 7.16
C ASN A 251 9.41 20.42 8.58
N ALA A 252 10.14 19.38 9.01
CA ALA A 252 9.91 18.70 10.27
C ALA A 252 10.37 19.58 11.44
N PRO A 253 9.51 19.89 12.43
CA PRO A 253 9.97 20.55 13.64
C PRO A 253 10.90 19.60 14.42
N ILE A 254 11.84 20.13 15.20
CA ILE A 254 12.83 19.33 15.95
C ILE A 254 12.18 18.22 16.79
N ILE A 255 11.02 18.52 17.40
CA ILE A 255 10.26 17.56 18.22
C ILE A 255 9.76 16.33 17.43
N PHE A 256 9.66 16.41 16.09
CA PHE A 256 9.28 15.28 15.25
C PHE A 256 10.24 14.10 15.39
N TRP A 257 11.51 14.33 15.75
CA TRP A 257 12.47 13.24 15.92
C TRP A 257 12.02 12.25 17.01
N GLY A 258 11.53 12.75 18.15
CA GLY A 258 10.99 11.88 19.21
C GLY A 258 9.74 11.12 18.77
N LEU A 259 8.84 11.77 18.02
CA LEU A 259 7.66 11.12 17.45
C LEU A 259 8.03 10.02 16.46
N TRP A 260 9.00 10.27 15.58
CA TRP A 260 9.52 9.29 14.64
C TRP A 260 10.10 8.08 15.36
N GLN A 261 10.90 8.27 16.43
CA GLN A 261 11.42 7.16 17.22
C GLN A 261 10.28 6.27 17.72
N ALA A 262 9.20 6.85 18.26
CA ALA A 262 8.05 6.09 18.75
C ALA A 262 7.32 5.33 17.64
N ILE A 263 7.08 5.95 16.47
CA ILE A 263 6.38 5.33 15.33
C ILE A 263 7.24 4.25 14.68
N SER A 264 8.55 4.46 14.56
CA SER A 264 9.47 3.54 13.89
C SER A 264 9.50 2.14 14.51
N LEU A 265 9.17 2.01 15.81
CA LEU A 265 9.13 0.73 16.52
C LEU A 265 8.12 -0.27 15.96
N VAL A 266 7.07 0.18 15.27
CA VAL A 266 6.06 -0.71 14.67
C VAL A 266 6.32 -1.01 13.19
N LEU A 267 7.37 -0.41 12.62
CA LEU A 267 7.73 -0.54 11.21
C LEU A 267 8.87 -1.58 11.03
N PRO A 268 8.77 -2.50 10.05
CA PRO A 268 9.87 -3.38 9.66
C PRO A 268 11.08 -2.58 9.20
N GLN A 269 12.28 -3.16 9.33
CA GLN A 269 13.54 -2.51 8.95
C GLN A 269 13.48 -2.00 7.50
N SER A 270 13.04 -2.84 6.56
CA SER A 270 12.91 -2.49 5.14
C SER A 270 11.96 -1.32 4.84
N THR A 271 11.06 -0.98 5.76
CA THR A 271 10.21 0.23 5.65
C THR A 271 10.90 1.44 6.27
N ARG A 272 11.59 1.25 7.40
CA ARG A 272 12.40 2.32 8.03
C ARG A 272 13.50 2.81 7.12
N ASP A 273 14.18 1.91 6.40
CA ASP A 273 15.26 2.25 5.45
C ASP A 273 14.79 3.14 4.30
N LYS A 274 13.48 3.14 4.00
CA LYS A 274 12.87 3.95 2.96
C LYS A 274 12.38 5.31 3.47
N ILE A 275 12.46 5.57 4.77
CA ILE A 275 11.99 6.80 5.38
C ILE A 275 13.19 7.70 5.67
N THR A 276 13.15 8.90 5.09
CA THR A 276 14.20 9.91 5.26
C THR A 276 13.63 11.11 5.99
N LEU A 277 14.29 11.51 7.08
CA LEU A 277 14.00 12.77 7.77
C LEU A 277 14.93 13.84 7.22
N CYS A 278 14.39 14.78 6.46
CA CYS A 278 15.18 15.86 5.92
C CYS A 278 15.23 17.02 6.92
N THR A 279 16.32 17.10 7.67
CA THR A 279 16.52 18.09 8.75
C THR A 279 17.09 19.43 8.28
N SER A 280 17.69 19.48 7.08
CA SER A 280 18.09 20.70 6.37
C SER A 280 18.23 20.44 4.87
N ASP A 281 18.28 21.52 4.07
CA ASP A 281 18.36 21.57 2.59
C ASP A 281 17.99 20.27 1.84
N TYR A 282 16.69 19.97 1.80
CA TYR A 282 16.15 18.82 1.08
C TYR A 282 16.09 19.02 -0.45
N LYS A 283 16.41 20.22 -0.95
CA LYS A 283 16.42 20.51 -2.38
C LYS A 283 17.39 19.59 -3.09
N SER A 284 18.62 19.49 -2.60
CA SER A 284 19.66 18.67 -3.22
C SER A 284 19.26 17.19 -3.29
N GLU A 285 18.71 16.65 -2.19
CA GLU A 285 18.23 15.26 -2.13
C GLU A 285 17.04 14.99 -3.06
N PHE A 286 16.09 15.93 -3.15
CA PHE A 286 14.96 15.80 -4.07
C PHE A 286 15.42 15.84 -5.52
N LEU A 287 16.30 16.77 -5.89
CA LEU A 287 16.77 16.92 -7.27
C LEU A 287 17.68 15.77 -7.74
N LYS A 288 18.26 14.97 -6.83
CA LYS A 288 18.92 13.70 -7.19
C LYS A 288 17.93 12.71 -7.81
N CYS A 289 16.72 12.63 -7.29
CA CYS A 289 15.75 11.60 -7.65
C CYS A 289 14.49 12.09 -8.37
N ILE A 290 14.22 13.39 -8.41
CA ILE A 290 13.05 14.01 -9.04
C ILE A 290 13.54 15.11 -10.00
N ASN A 291 12.99 15.16 -11.22
CA ASN A 291 13.29 16.26 -12.14
C ASN A 291 12.63 17.55 -11.65
N PRO A 292 13.28 18.73 -11.76
CA PRO A 292 12.72 19.98 -11.26
C PRO A 292 11.30 20.29 -11.76
N ASN A 293 11.00 19.96 -13.03
CA ASN A 293 9.68 20.18 -13.65
C ASN A 293 8.59 19.24 -13.11
N GLN A 294 8.94 18.20 -12.37
CA GLN A 294 8.01 17.25 -11.75
C GLN A 294 7.72 17.58 -10.28
N LEU A 295 8.32 18.65 -9.76
CA LEU A 295 8.25 19.04 -8.36
C LEU A 295 7.73 20.47 -8.23
N GLU A 296 6.81 20.69 -7.29
CA GLU A 296 6.23 22.01 -7.02
C GLU A 296 7.30 23.02 -6.56
N ARG A 297 7.08 24.31 -6.85
CA ARG A 297 7.98 25.39 -6.42
C ARG A 297 8.15 25.44 -4.90
N ARG A 298 7.09 25.21 -4.13
CA ARG A 298 7.16 25.12 -2.66
C ARG A 298 8.10 24.02 -2.14
N TYR A 299 8.33 23.00 -2.95
CA TYR A 299 9.26 21.90 -2.63
C TYR A 299 10.58 22.03 -3.42
N HIS A 300 10.92 23.26 -3.85
CA HIS A 300 12.14 23.63 -4.57
C HIS A 300 12.27 23.10 -6.01
N GLY A 301 11.17 22.67 -6.62
CA GLY A 301 11.10 22.43 -8.06
C GLY A 301 10.77 23.69 -8.86
N ILE A 302 10.33 23.49 -10.10
CA ILE A 302 9.90 24.58 -11.01
C ILE A 302 8.45 24.45 -11.47
N ALA A 303 7.80 23.32 -11.19
CA ALA A 303 6.39 23.13 -11.50
C ALA A 303 5.52 24.09 -10.68
N PRO A 304 4.44 24.66 -11.24
CA PRO A 304 3.52 25.48 -10.47
C PRO A 304 2.97 24.72 -9.25
N ASP A 305 2.81 25.43 -8.14
CA ASP A 305 2.17 24.87 -6.95
C ASP A 305 0.71 24.49 -7.26
N VAL A 306 0.28 23.36 -6.71
CA VAL A 306 -1.07 22.84 -6.89
C VAL A 306 -2.08 23.64 -6.07
N ASN A 307 -3.14 24.08 -6.75
CA ASN A 307 -4.29 24.76 -6.13
C ASN A 307 -5.62 24.00 -6.33
N SER A 308 -5.60 22.88 -7.07
CA SER A 308 -6.76 22.00 -7.31
C SER A 308 -6.36 20.56 -7.05
N PHE A 309 -7.09 19.89 -6.15
CA PHE A 309 -6.71 18.58 -5.62
C PHE A 309 -7.70 17.48 -6.04
N ARG A 310 -8.50 17.72 -7.09
CA ARG A 310 -9.53 16.78 -7.56
C ARG A 310 -9.00 15.64 -8.40
N GLU A 311 -7.86 15.84 -9.06
CA GLU A 311 -7.20 14.83 -9.88
C GLU A 311 -5.67 14.99 -9.79
N PRO A 312 -4.89 13.97 -10.17
CA PRO A 312 -3.43 14.09 -10.23
C PRO A 312 -3.01 15.20 -11.18
N ILE A 313 -2.02 15.99 -10.78
CA ILE A 313 -1.40 16.99 -11.65
C ILE A 313 -0.05 16.46 -12.10
N LEU A 314 0.06 16.17 -13.39
CA LEU A 314 1.25 15.55 -13.98
C LEU A 314 1.87 16.52 -14.98
N PRO A 315 2.95 17.22 -14.61
CA PRO A 315 3.72 18.00 -15.57
C PRO A 315 4.26 17.08 -16.68
N PRO A 316 4.52 17.61 -17.89
CA PRO A 316 5.09 16.81 -18.98
C PRO A 316 6.37 16.09 -18.58
N LEU A 317 6.48 14.83 -19.00
CA LEU A 317 7.71 14.06 -18.87
C LEU A 317 8.70 14.62 -19.90
N ASN A 318 9.86 15.09 -19.43
CA ASN A 318 10.94 15.61 -20.27
C ASN A 318 12.02 14.56 -20.43
#